data_AF-A0A1J5P4X7-F1
#
_entry.id   AF-A0A1J5P4X7-F1
#
_cell.length_a   1.000
_cell.length_b   1.000
_cell.length_c   1.000
_cell.angle_alpha   90.00
_cell.angle_beta   90.00
_cell.angle_gamma   90.00
#
_symmetry.space_group_name_H-M   'P 1'
#
loop_
_entity.id
_entity.type
_entity.pdbx_description
1 polymer ?
#
loop_
_entity_poly.entity_id
_entity_poly.type
_entity_poly.pdbx_seq_one_letter_code
_entity_poly.pdbx_strand_id
1 'polypeptide(L)'
;MAVPVRSELFVEVAGLARRTMLCWQRSQESRRNELRAAVRALPAAGELLAIPRQRLDGAIASLPRGLKANTHAHFRRFAGVSARLTMRVLRAQLAQAQHRLTASGERMAHSAKTLMRNRRDRFAGLEIRLKASKLSNAKAQRQTIARDRERTLRLAERARRALATTTERLAARVAHSGQLLGALSYRGVLARGFALVRDAEGHAVHAAADIGPGARLNLEFADGRVGATADADRPAAASPQARPVASEPKPAAQRRATKPVDQGSLF
;
A
#
# COMPACT_ATOMS: atom_id res chain seq x y z
N MET A 1 -5.63 149.00 -8.17
CA MET A 1 -6.47 147.94 -8.77
C MET A 1 -7.31 148.57 -9.87
N ALA A 2 -6.91 148.40 -11.13
CA ALA A 2 -7.83 148.62 -12.24
C ALA A 2 -8.68 147.36 -12.31
N VAL A 3 -9.91 147.47 -11.82
CA VAL A 3 -10.89 146.38 -11.89
C VAL A 3 -11.26 146.27 -13.37
N PRO A 4 -10.96 145.15 -14.03
CA PRO A 4 -11.19 145.03 -15.45
C PRO A 4 -12.67 145.21 -15.74
N VAL A 5 -12.96 146.04 -16.74
CA VAL A 5 -14.34 146.30 -17.19
C VAL A 5 -14.90 145.00 -17.78
N ARG A 6 -16.21 144.75 -17.63
CA ARG A 6 -16.88 143.50 -18.06
C ARG A 6 -16.48 143.06 -19.47
N SER A 7 -16.25 144.01 -20.38
CA SER A 7 -15.77 143.78 -21.75
C SER A 7 -14.40 143.10 -21.82
N GLU A 8 -13.43 143.50 -21.00
CA GLU A 8 -12.08 142.92 -20.97
C GLU A 8 -12.10 141.47 -20.47
N LEU A 9 -12.87 141.18 -19.41
CA LEU A 9 -13.07 139.80 -18.94
C LEU A 9 -13.78 138.92 -19.98
N PHE A 10 -14.74 139.46 -20.74
CA PHE A 10 -15.35 138.73 -21.86
C PHE A 10 -14.34 138.40 -22.95
N VAL A 11 -13.42 139.32 -23.27
CA VAL A 11 -12.35 139.10 -24.25
C VAL A 11 -11.38 138.02 -23.76
N GLU A 12 -10.98 138.03 -22.48
CA GLU A 12 -10.11 136.99 -21.92
C GLU A 12 -10.78 135.61 -21.86
N VAL A 13 -12.02 135.53 -21.38
CA VAL A 13 -12.78 134.27 -21.34
C VAL A 13 -12.98 133.72 -22.75
N ALA A 14 -13.31 134.57 -23.72
CA ALA A 14 -13.39 134.17 -25.12
C ALA A 14 -12.01 133.70 -25.66
N GLY A 15 -10.92 134.35 -25.24
CA GLY A 15 -9.55 133.95 -25.60
C GLY A 15 -9.11 132.62 -24.97
N LEU A 16 -9.48 132.36 -23.71
CA LEU A 16 -9.22 131.10 -23.02
C LEU A 16 -10.08 129.96 -23.60
N ALA A 17 -11.36 130.21 -23.87
CA ALA A 17 -12.26 129.25 -24.52
C ALA A 17 -11.77 128.87 -25.93
N ARG A 18 -11.26 129.84 -26.71
CA ARG A 18 -10.61 129.55 -28.00
C ARG A 18 -9.37 128.67 -27.83
N ARG A 19 -8.53 128.92 -26.83
CA ARG A 19 -7.31 128.13 -26.58
C ARG A 19 -7.61 126.71 -26.13
N THR A 20 -8.56 126.50 -25.22
CA THR A 20 -8.96 125.14 -24.80
C THR A 20 -9.53 124.35 -25.97
N MET A 21 -10.34 124.99 -26.82
CA MET A 21 -10.88 124.36 -28.02
C MET A 21 -9.79 123.98 -29.03
N LEU A 22 -8.78 124.84 -29.25
CA LEU A 22 -7.63 124.52 -30.11
C LEU A 22 -6.73 123.42 -29.52
N CYS A 23 -6.52 123.37 -28.20
CA CYS A 23 -5.80 122.27 -27.56
C CYS A 23 -6.55 120.94 -27.69
N TRP A 24 -7.88 120.96 -27.53
CA TRP A 24 -8.72 119.79 -27.73
C TRP A 24 -8.68 119.31 -29.19
N GLN A 25 -8.83 120.22 -30.16
CA GLN A 25 -8.71 119.89 -31.59
C GLN A 25 -7.35 119.25 -31.92
N ARG A 26 -6.24 119.85 -31.46
CA ARG A 26 -4.90 119.29 -31.65
C ARG A 26 -4.72 117.93 -30.98
N SER A 27 -5.28 117.73 -29.79
CA SER A 27 -5.23 116.42 -29.11
C SER A 27 -6.02 115.35 -29.88
N GLN A 28 -7.19 115.70 -30.44
CA GLN A 28 -7.96 114.77 -31.27
C GLN A 28 -7.23 114.44 -32.58
N GLU A 29 -6.57 115.43 -33.17
CA GLU A 29 -5.77 115.24 -34.38
C GLU A 29 -4.55 114.35 -34.11
N SER A 30 -3.86 114.55 -32.99
CA SER A 30 -2.77 113.67 -32.54
C SER A 30 -3.23 112.22 -32.37
N ARG A 31 -4.34 111.98 -31.67
CA ARG A 31 -4.89 110.62 -31.48
C ARG A 31 -5.32 109.97 -32.80
N ARG A 32 -5.90 110.75 -33.72
CA ARG A 32 -6.22 110.27 -35.09
C ARG A 32 -4.95 109.90 -35.86
N ASN A 33 -3.88 110.66 -35.70
CA ASN A 33 -2.60 110.37 -36.37
C ASN A 33 -1.93 109.12 -35.78
N GLU A 34 -1.93 108.93 -34.45
CA GLU A 34 -1.44 107.71 -33.80
C GLU A 34 -2.23 106.47 -34.22
N LEU A 35 -3.56 106.55 -34.26
CA LEU A 35 -4.39 105.44 -34.75
C LEU A 35 -4.07 105.10 -36.20
N ARG A 36 -3.91 106.10 -37.08
CA ARG A 36 -3.51 105.87 -38.47
C ARG A 36 -2.11 105.26 -38.57
N ALA A 37 -1.18 105.64 -37.71
CA ALA A 37 0.16 105.05 -37.65
C ALA A 37 0.12 103.58 -37.19
N ALA A 38 -0.65 103.27 -36.15
CA ALA A 38 -0.83 101.90 -35.65
C ALA A 38 -1.55 101.00 -36.66
N VAL A 39 -2.58 101.51 -37.35
CA VAL A 39 -3.30 100.78 -38.40
C VAL A 39 -2.40 100.49 -39.60
N ARG A 40 -1.46 101.39 -39.94
CA ARG A 40 -0.45 101.13 -40.99
C ARG A 40 0.63 100.14 -40.57
N ALA A 41 0.88 99.99 -39.27
CA ALA A 41 1.86 99.04 -38.74
C ALA A 41 1.29 97.62 -38.57
N LEU A 42 -0.04 97.45 -38.66
CA LEU A 42 -0.66 96.12 -38.64
C LEU A 42 -0.37 95.38 -39.97
N PRO A 43 0.07 94.10 -39.90
CA PRO A 43 0.26 93.28 -41.10
C PRO A 43 -1.04 93.19 -41.90
N ALA A 44 -0.94 93.21 -43.22
CA ALA A 44 -2.11 92.99 -44.05
C ALA A 44 -2.70 91.60 -43.81
N ALA A 45 -4.02 91.45 -43.91
CA ALA A 45 -4.70 90.15 -43.72
C ALA A 45 -4.12 89.03 -44.61
N GLY A 46 -3.57 89.39 -45.78
CA GLY A 46 -2.88 88.46 -46.67
C GLY A 46 -1.57 87.91 -46.10
N GLU A 47 -0.81 88.70 -45.33
CA GLU A 47 0.46 88.27 -44.72
C GLU A 47 0.21 87.29 -43.56
N LEU A 48 -0.85 87.51 -42.78
CA LEU A 48 -1.28 86.58 -41.72
C LEU A 48 -1.69 85.21 -42.29
N LEU A 49 -2.27 85.19 -43.49
CA LEU A 49 -2.77 83.97 -44.15
C LEU A 49 -1.77 83.36 -45.15
N ALA A 50 -0.61 83.99 -45.37
CA ALA A 50 0.37 83.54 -46.35
C ALA A 50 0.86 82.10 -46.06
N ILE A 51 1.21 81.79 -44.82
CA ILE A 51 1.73 80.47 -44.41
C ILE A 51 0.65 79.38 -44.51
N PRO A 52 -0.57 79.55 -43.94
CA PRO A 52 -1.65 78.58 -44.13
C PRO A 52 -1.99 78.34 -45.60
N ARG A 53 -2.02 79.40 -46.43
CA ARG A 53 -2.29 79.29 -47.87
C ARG A 53 -1.19 78.51 -48.59
N GLN A 54 0.08 78.82 -48.34
CA GLN A 54 1.20 78.08 -48.90
C GLN A 54 1.17 76.59 -48.52
N ARG A 55 0.81 76.26 -47.27
CA ARG A 55 0.66 74.86 -46.83
C ARG A 55 -0.50 74.16 -47.52
N LEU A 56 -1.63 74.85 -47.69
CA LEU A 56 -2.78 74.32 -48.41
C LEU A 56 -2.45 74.08 -49.88
N ASP A 57 -1.80 75.04 -50.54
CA ASP A 57 -1.37 74.92 -51.94
C ASP A 57 -0.37 73.77 -52.11
N GLY A 58 0.57 73.61 -51.18
CA GLY A 58 1.49 72.47 -51.15
C GLY A 58 0.80 71.12 -50.94
N ALA A 59 -0.21 71.07 -50.08
CA ALA A 59 -1.03 69.87 -49.88
C ALA A 59 -1.86 69.54 -51.13
N ILE A 60 -2.48 70.55 -51.75
CA ILE A 60 -3.25 70.40 -52.99
C ILE A 60 -2.34 69.93 -54.13
N ALA A 61 -1.14 70.50 -54.26
CA ALA A 61 -0.18 70.11 -55.30
C ALA A 61 0.35 68.68 -55.09
N SER A 62 0.54 68.24 -53.85
CA SER A 62 1.07 66.89 -53.53
C SER A 62 0.00 65.80 -53.48
N LEU A 63 -1.27 66.15 -53.25
CA LEU A 63 -2.39 65.21 -53.10
C LEU A 63 -2.55 64.25 -54.29
N PRO A 64 -2.53 64.68 -55.57
CA PRO A 64 -2.65 63.76 -56.70
C PRO A 64 -1.53 62.73 -56.75
N ARG A 65 -0.30 63.13 -56.40
CA ARG A 65 0.86 62.24 -56.36
C ARG A 65 0.76 61.25 -55.20
N GLY A 66 0.32 61.72 -54.02
CA GLY A 66 0.08 60.88 -52.84
C GLY A 66 -1.00 59.82 -53.09
N LEU A 67 -2.13 60.21 -53.68
CA LEU A 67 -3.22 59.30 -54.02
C LEU A 67 -2.78 58.25 -55.04
N LYS A 68 -2.07 58.64 -56.11
CA LYS A 68 -1.51 57.69 -57.09
C LYS A 68 -0.52 56.71 -56.45
N ALA A 69 0.36 57.20 -55.58
CA ALA A 69 1.31 56.34 -54.88
C ALA A 69 0.60 55.33 -53.96
N ASN A 70 -0.43 55.78 -53.24
CA ASN A 70 -1.23 54.95 -52.35
C ASN A 70 -2.01 53.86 -53.12
N THR A 71 -2.70 54.22 -54.21
CA THR A 71 -3.42 53.25 -55.05
C THR A 71 -2.48 52.22 -55.66
N HIS A 72 -1.30 52.63 -56.14
CA HIS A 72 -0.29 51.68 -56.62
C HIS A 72 0.23 50.75 -55.53
N ALA A 73 0.42 51.22 -54.29
CA ALA A 73 0.84 50.39 -53.18
C ALA A 73 -0.21 49.32 -52.83
N HIS A 74 -1.48 49.71 -52.74
CA HIS A 74 -2.57 48.75 -52.50
C HIS A 74 -2.77 47.80 -53.67
N PHE A 75 -2.66 48.28 -54.91
CA PHE A 75 -2.75 47.42 -56.09
C PHE A 75 -1.63 46.40 -56.16
N ARG A 76 -0.38 46.77 -55.84
CA ARG A 76 0.74 45.82 -55.75
C ARG A 76 0.51 44.75 -54.70
N ARG A 77 0.02 45.14 -53.51
CA ARG A 77 -0.32 44.18 -52.45
C ARG A 77 -1.44 43.25 -52.87
N PHE A 78 -2.49 43.78 -53.49
CA PHE A 78 -3.60 43.00 -54.03
C PHE A 78 -3.12 42.02 -55.10
N ALA A 79 -2.38 42.49 -56.11
CA ALA A 79 -1.83 41.67 -57.19
C ALA A 79 -0.91 40.57 -56.66
N GLY A 80 -0.09 40.87 -55.66
CA GLY A 80 0.78 39.89 -55.00
C GLY A 80 0.00 38.79 -54.26
N VAL A 81 -1.11 39.12 -53.61
CA VAL A 81 -1.95 38.13 -52.91
C VAL A 81 -2.83 37.36 -53.89
N SER A 82 -3.46 38.02 -54.85
CA SER A 82 -4.36 37.40 -55.83
C SER A 82 -3.61 36.45 -56.77
N ALA A 83 -2.38 36.78 -57.17
CA ALA A 83 -1.54 35.88 -57.96
C ALA A 83 -1.23 34.55 -57.23
N ARG A 84 -1.21 34.54 -55.90
CA ARG A 84 -0.97 33.33 -55.09
C ARG A 84 -2.24 32.49 -54.93
N LEU A 85 -3.41 33.10 -55.07
CA LEU A 85 -4.72 32.44 -55.01
C LEU A 85 -5.15 31.95 -56.40
N THR A 86 -4.28 31.17 -57.05
CA THR A 86 -4.67 30.49 -58.30
C THR A 86 -5.45 29.22 -57.97
N MET A 87 -6.44 28.88 -58.81
CA MET A 87 -7.17 27.60 -58.76
C MET A 87 -6.22 26.38 -58.70
N ARG A 88 -5.04 26.46 -59.34
CA ARG A 88 -4.00 25.44 -59.30
C ARG A 88 -3.45 25.21 -57.88
N VAL A 89 -3.23 26.27 -57.10
CA VAL A 89 -2.73 26.17 -55.72
C VAL A 89 -3.80 25.53 -54.82
N LEU A 90 -5.06 25.93 -54.98
CA LEU A 90 -6.17 25.31 -54.24
C LEU A 90 -6.32 23.83 -54.56
N ARG A 91 -6.25 23.45 -55.85
CA ARG A 91 -6.27 22.03 -56.26
C ARG A 91 -5.09 21.25 -55.71
N ALA A 92 -3.88 21.82 -55.72
CA ALA A 92 -2.70 21.19 -55.14
C ALA A 92 -2.84 21.01 -53.61
N GLN A 93 -3.38 22.00 -52.90
CA GLN A 93 -3.65 21.89 -51.46
C GLN A 93 -4.71 20.82 -51.16
N LEU A 94 -5.77 20.75 -51.96
CA LEU A 94 -6.80 19.71 -51.83
C LEU A 94 -6.23 18.32 -52.08
N ALA A 95 -5.44 18.14 -53.14
CA ALA A 95 -4.78 16.88 -53.44
C ALA A 95 -3.83 16.46 -52.31
N GLN A 96 -3.07 17.41 -51.75
CA GLN A 96 -2.19 17.15 -50.60
C GLN A 96 -2.99 16.78 -49.35
N ALA A 97 -4.12 17.45 -49.08
CA ALA A 97 -5.00 17.13 -47.95
C ALA A 97 -5.62 15.73 -48.10
N GLN A 98 -6.08 15.38 -49.30
CA GLN A 98 -6.60 14.06 -49.63
C GLN A 98 -5.52 12.99 -49.45
N HIS A 99 -4.31 13.21 -49.96
CA HIS A 99 -3.19 12.28 -49.79
C HIS A 99 -2.81 12.08 -48.32
N ARG A 100 -2.82 13.15 -47.51
CA ARG A 100 -2.60 13.04 -46.06
C ARG A 100 -3.70 12.24 -45.38
N LEU A 101 -4.96 12.43 -45.77
CA LEU A 101 -6.10 11.70 -45.25
C LEU A 101 -5.98 10.20 -45.59
N THR A 102 -5.70 9.84 -46.84
CA THR A 102 -5.53 8.44 -47.25
C THR A 102 -4.37 7.78 -46.52
N ALA A 103 -3.20 8.42 -46.49
CA ALA A 103 -2.03 7.89 -45.77
C ALA A 103 -2.29 7.75 -44.25
N SER A 104 -3.04 8.67 -43.64
CA SER A 104 -3.44 8.54 -42.24
C SER A 104 -4.41 7.38 -42.03
N GLY A 105 -5.39 7.21 -42.92
CA GLY A 105 -6.38 6.13 -42.86
C GLY A 105 -5.74 4.75 -43.04
N GLU A 106 -4.83 4.60 -43.99
CA GLU A 106 -4.08 3.36 -44.23
C GLU A 106 -3.22 2.98 -43.01
N ARG A 107 -2.51 3.95 -42.40
CA ARG A 107 -1.73 3.70 -41.18
C ARG A 107 -2.62 3.33 -40.00
N MET A 108 -3.76 3.99 -39.84
CA MET A 108 -4.74 3.64 -38.79
C MET A 108 -5.27 2.22 -38.99
N ALA A 109 -5.69 1.87 -40.21
CA ALA A 109 -6.18 0.53 -40.53
C ALA A 109 -5.10 -0.55 -40.29
N HIS A 110 -3.86 -0.28 -40.69
CA HIS A 110 -2.74 -1.20 -40.46
C HIS A 110 -2.46 -1.38 -38.97
N SER A 111 -2.38 -0.28 -38.21
CA SER A 111 -2.14 -0.33 -36.75
C SER A 111 -3.26 -1.05 -36.01
N ALA A 112 -4.53 -0.85 -36.40
CA ALA A 112 -5.67 -1.55 -35.84
C ALA A 112 -5.61 -3.06 -36.13
N LYS A 113 -5.28 -3.45 -37.37
CA LYS A 113 -5.12 -4.85 -37.75
C LYS A 113 -4.01 -5.53 -36.94
N THR A 114 -2.87 -4.87 -36.79
CA THR A 114 -1.73 -5.37 -36.01
C THR A 114 -2.08 -5.47 -34.52
N LEU A 115 -2.76 -4.47 -33.96
CA LEU A 115 -3.23 -4.51 -32.58
C LEU A 115 -4.17 -5.69 -32.33
N MET A 116 -5.13 -5.92 -33.23
CA MET A 116 -6.08 -7.04 -33.12
C MET A 116 -5.38 -8.39 -33.24
N ARG A 117 -4.40 -8.51 -34.14
CA ARG A 117 -3.57 -9.73 -34.27
C ARG A 117 -2.77 -9.98 -32.99
N ASN A 118 -2.05 -8.98 -32.49
CA ASN A 118 -1.26 -9.10 -31.26
C ASN A 118 -2.15 -9.46 -30.04
N ARG A 119 -3.37 -8.91 -29.96
CA ARG A 119 -4.35 -9.28 -28.93
C ARG A 119 -4.77 -10.75 -29.06
N ARG A 120 -5.08 -11.22 -30.28
CA ARG A 120 -5.42 -12.63 -30.53
C ARG A 120 -4.26 -13.56 -30.16
N ASP A 121 -3.04 -13.26 -30.59
CA ASP A 121 -1.86 -14.07 -30.30
C ASP A 121 -1.58 -14.12 -28.79
N ARG A 122 -1.77 -12.99 -28.08
CA ARG A 122 -1.68 -12.93 -26.62
C ARG A 122 -2.73 -13.81 -25.94
N PHE A 123 -3.98 -13.77 -26.40
CA PHE A 123 -5.05 -14.62 -25.85
C PHE A 123 -4.80 -16.09 -26.13
N ALA A 124 -4.35 -16.46 -27.33
CA ALA A 124 -3.97 -17.83 -27.67
C ALA A 124 -2.82 -18.33 -26.78
N GLY A 125 -1.79 -17.50 -26.56
CA GLY A 125 -0.69 -17.83 -25.65
C GLY A 125 -1.13 -17.96 -24.18
N LEU A 126 -2.09 -17.16 -23.73
CA LEU A 126 -2.69 -17.30 -22.40
C LEU A 126 -3.52 -18.58 -22.29
N GLU A 127 -4.28 -18.94 -23.32
CA GLU A 127 -5.08 -20.16 -23.35
C GLU A 127 -4.20 -21.40 -23.22
N ILE A 128 -3.12 -21.49 -24.00
CA ILE A 128 -2.16 -22.61 -23.94
C ILE A 128 -1.55 -22.73 -22.54
N ARG A 129 -1.09 -21.61 -21.96
CA ARG A 129 -0.49 -21.61 -20.62
C ARG A 129 -1.50 -21.95 -19.53
N LEU A 130 -2.73 -21.45 -19.61
CA LEU A 130 -3.79 -21.75 -18.66
C LEU A 130 -4.16 -23.24 -18.70
N LYS A 131 -4.27 -23.83 -19.90
CA LYS A 131 -4.50 -25.27 -20.07
C LYS A 131 -3.36 -26.09 -19.46
N ALA A 132 -2.11 -25.75 -19.77
CA ALA A 132 -0.94 -26.43 -19.21
C ALA A 132 -0.86 -26.29 -17.68
N SER A 133 -1.09 -25.10 -17.15
CA SER A 133 -1.10 -24.81 -15.71
C SER A 133 -2.21 -25.59 -14.99
N LYS A 134 -3.42 -25.62 -15.54
CA LYS A 134 -4.55 -26.37 -14.98
C LYS A 134 -4.24 -27.87 -14.89
N LEU A 135 -3.66 -28.45 -15.94
CA LEU A 135 -3.26 -29.86 -15.95
C LEU A 135 -2.13 -30.15 -14.97
N SER A 136 -1.11 -29.28 -14.91
CA SER A 136 0.01 -29.40 -13.96
C SER A 136 -0.48 -29.32 -12.51
N ASN A 137 -1.32 -28.33 -12.20
CA ASN A 137 -1.91 -28.17 -10.87
C ASN A 137 -2.79 -29.36 -10.49
N ALA A 138 -3.63 -29.84 -11.39
CA ALA A 138 -4.45 -31.04 -11.14
C ALA A 138 -3.58 -32.28 -10.88
N LYS A 139 -2.49 -32.45 -11.63
CA LYS A 139 -1.53 -33.55 -11.41
C LYS A 139 -0.82 -33.42 -10.06
N ALA A 140 -0.34 -32.22 -9.72
CA ALA A 140 0.30 -31.96 -8.44
C ALA A 140 -0.62 -32.27 -7.26
N GLN A 141 -1.88 -31.81 -7.31
CA GLN A 141 -2.88 -32.10 -6.28
C GLN A 141 -3.15 -33.61 -6.14
N ARG A 142 -3.29 -34.33 -7.26
CA ARG A 142 -3.44 -35.79 -7.24
C ARG A 142 -2.24 -36.49 -6.60
N GLN A 143 -1.03 -36.03 -6.90
CA GLN A 143 0.20 -36.58 -6.31
C GLN A 143 0.30 -36.30 -4.81
N THR A 144 -0.08 -35.10 -4.36
CA THR A 144 -0.14 -34.77 -2.93
C THR A 144 -1.13 -35.68 -2.20
N ILE A 145 -2.35 -35.82 -2.72
CA ILE A 145 -3.37 -36.73 -2.14
C ILE A 145 -2.86 -38.18 -2.09
N ALA A 146 -2.17 -38.65 -3.13
CA ALA A 146 -1.60 -40.00 -3.15
C ALA A 146 -0.53 -40.19 -2.05
N ARG A 147 0.41 -39.24 -1.91
CA ARG A 147 1.44 -39.26 -0.86
C ARG A 147 0.84 -39.21 0.54
N ASP A 148 -0.18 -38.37 0.73
CA ASP A 148 -0.87 -38.27 2.02
C ASP A 148 -1.59 -39.57 2.36
N ARG A 149 -2.23 -40.22 1.39
CA ARG A 149 -2.83 -41.56 1.57
C ARG A 149 -1.79 -42.62 1.94
N GLU A 150 -0.65 -42.65 1.25
CA GLU A 150 0.44 -43.57 1.61
C GLU A 150 0.99 -43.29 3.02
N ARG A 151 1.06 -42.01 3.41
CA ARG A 151 1.50 -41.62 4.76
C ARG A 151 0.48 -42.05 5.81
N THR A 152 -0.82 -41.84 5.58
CA THR A 152 -1.87 -42.24 6.53
C THR A 152 -1.93 -43.76 6.67
N LEU A 153 -1.81 -44.52 5.59
CA LEU A 153 -1.76 -45.99 5.63
C LEU A 153 -0.56 -46.50 6.44
N ARG A 154 0.64 -45.95 6.21
CA ARG A 154 1.84 -46.31 6.99
C ARG A 154 1.69 -46.00 8.47
N LEU A 155 1.13 -44.84 8.81
CA LEU A 155 0.88 -44.46 10.20
C LEU A 155 -0.19 -45.36 10.85
N ALA A 156 -1.26 -45.69 10.13
CA ALA A 156 -2.31 -46.59 10.61
C ALA A 156 -1.75 -48.00 10.86
N GLU A 157 -0.91 -48.53 9.97
CA GLU A 157 -0.29 -49.83 10.16
C GLU A 157 0.68 -49.83 11.36
N ARG A 158 1.50 -48.78 11.50
CA ARG A 158 2.39 -48.62 12.66
C ARG A 158 1.60 -48.53 13.96
N ALA A 159 0.49 -47.78 13.98
CA ALA A 159 -0.38 -47.66 15.14
C ALA A 159 -1.02 -49.01 15.50
N ARG A 160 -1.51 -49.76 14.51
CA ARG A 160 -2.10 -51.10 14.71
C ARG A 160 -1.09 -52.06 15.33
N ARG A 161 0.15 -52.09 14.80
CA ARG A 161 1.24 -52.92 15.35
C ARG A 161 1.59 -52.50 16.79
N ALA A 162 1.74 -51.20 17.04
CA ALA A 162 2.03 -50.69 18.37
C ALA A 162 0.93 -51.07 19.38
N LEU A 163 -0.34 -50.92 19.00
CA LEU A 163 -1.48 -51.33 19.83
C LEU A 163 -1.44 -52.83 20.13
N ALA A 164 -1.27 -53.68 19.11
CA ALA A 164 -1.17 -55.13 19.29
C ALA A 164 -0.04 -55.52 20.27
N THR A 165 1.17 -54.97 20.06
CA THR A 165 2.30 -55.22 20.97
C THR A 165 2.03 -54.70 22.38
N THR A 166 1.33 -53.57 22.52
CA THR A 166 1.00 -53.02 23.85
C THR A 166 -0.02 -53.90 24.57
N THR A 167 -1.05 -54.38 23.87
CA THR A 167 -2.04 -55.32 24.43
C THR A 167 -1.42 -56.65 24.80
N GLU A 168 -0.51 -57.19 23.99
CA GLU A 168 0.22 -58.43 24.30
C GLU A 168 1.10 -58.27 25.55
N ARG A 169 1.81 -57.15 25.68
CA ARG A 169 2.63 -56.85 26.88
C ARG A 169 1.78 -56.72 28.13
N LEU A 170 0.63 -56.05 28.04
CA LEU A 170 -0.30 -55.92 29.16
C LEU A 170 -0.88 -57.28 29.55
N ALA A 171 -1.28 -58.10 28.58
CA ALA A 171 -1.77 -59.47 28.81
C ALA A 171 -0.70 -60.33 29.48
N ALA A 172 0.54 -60.30 28.99
CA ALA A 172 1.67 -61.01 29.58
C ALA A 172 1.95 -60.55 31.03
N ARG A 173 1.86 -59.25 31.30
CA ARG A 173 2.03 -58.70 32.65
C ARG A 173 0.92 -59.15 33.61
N VAL A 174 -0.32 -59.19 33.15
CA VAL A 174 -1.46 -59.69 33.94
C VAL A 174 -1.29 -61.19 34.19
N ALA A 175 -0.93 -61.98 33.17
CA ALA A 175 -0.69 -63.41 33.31
C ALA A 175 0.44 -63.70 34.30
N HIS A 176 1.56 -62.98 34.20
CA HIS A 176 2.68 -63.11 35.12
C HIS A 176 2.29 -62.73 36.56
N SER A 177 1.54 -61.64 36.74
CA SER A 177 1.04 -61.24 38.06
C SER A 177 0.10 -62.30 38.65
N GLY A 178 -0.72 -62.95 37.80
CA GLY A 178 -1.55 -64.08 38.18
C GLY A 178 -0.75 -65.31 38.61
N GLN A 179 0.34 -65.63 37.91
CA GLN A 179 1.26 -66.71 38.29
C GLN A 179 1.95 -66.43 39.63
N LEU A 180 2.43 -65.20 39.84
CA LEU A 180 3.02 -64.78 41.12
C LEU A 180 2.00 -64.89 42.25
N LEU A 181 0.78 -64.39 42.03
CA LEU A 181 -0.30 -64.50 43.01
C LEU A 181 -0.64 -65.96 43.32
N GLY A 182 -0.69 -66.83 42.31
CA GLY A 182 -0.87 -68.27 42.49
C GLY A 182 0.25 -68.88 43.35
N ALA A 183 1.51 -68.56 43.03
CA ALA A 183 2.67 -69.08 43.74
C ALA A 183 2.79 -68.60 45.19
N LEU A 184 2.41 -67.35 45.47
CA LEU A 184 2.46 -66.72 46.80
C LEU A 184 1.15 -66.89 47.59
N SER A 185 0.08 -67.37 46.97
CA SER A 185 -1.19 -67.61 47.66
C SER A 185 -1.08 -68.79 48.61
N TYR A 186 -1.77 -68.71 49.75
CA TYR A 186 -1.85 -69.82 50.70
C TYR A 186 -2.36 -71.12 50.02
N ARG A 187 -3.26 -71.01 49.05
CA ARG A 187 -3.74 -72.16 48.25
C ARG A 187 -2.62 -72.85 47.47
N GLY A 188 -1.72 -72.07 46.85
CA GLY A 188 -0.55 -72.60 46.15
C GLY A 188 0.48 -73.21 47.10
N VAL A 189 0.58 -72.71 48.33
CA VAL A 189 1.42 -73.29 49.39
C VAL A 189 0.84 -74.62 49.87
N LEU A 190 -0.49 -74.71 50.11
CA LEU A 190 -1.17 -75.95 50.46
C LEU A 190 -0.99 -77.03 49.38
N ALA A 191 -1.14 -76.66 48.10
CA ALA A 191 -0.95 -77.58 46.97
C ALA A 191 0.48 -78.13 46.84
N ARG A 192 1.48 -77.49 47.47
CA ARG A 192 2.88 -77.97 47.50
C ARG A 192 3.18 -78.90 48.68
N GLY A 193 2.17 -79.29 49.46
CA GLY A 193 2.29 -80.26 50.55
C GLY A 193 2.49 -79.66 51.94
N PHE A 194 2.27 -78.36 52.11
CA PHE A 194 2.23 -77.74 53.43
C PHE A 194 0.82 -77.80 54.00
N ALA A 195 0.70 -77.91 55.33
CA ALA A 195 -0.58 -77.86 56.04
C ALA A 195 -0.72 -76.50 56.75
N LEU A 196 -1.88 -75.87 56.63
CA LEU A 196 -2.21 -74.71 57.45
C LEU A 196 -2.78 -75.20 58.78
N VAL A 197 -2.07 -74.94 59.87
CA VAL A 197 -2.47 -75.34 61.22
C VAL A 197 -3.37 -74.26 61.81
N ARG A 198 -4.59 -74.62 62.19
CA ARG A 198 -5.52 -73.75 62.91
C ARG A 198 -5.80 -74.29 64.32
N ASP A 199 -6.02 -73.39 65.27
CA ASP A 199 -6.51 -73.73 66.61
C ASP A 199 -8.00 -74.16 66.57
N ALA A 200 -8.58 -74.50 67.73
CA ALA A 200 -9.98 -74.91 67.84
C ALA A 200 -10.96 -73.76 67.49
N GLU A 201 -10.50 -72.52 67.59
CA GLU A 201 -11.21 -71.27 67.33
C GLU A 201 -11.08 -70.78 65.87
N GLY A 202 -10.20 -71.41 65.08
CA GLY A 202 -9.98 -71.13 63.66
C GLY A 202 -8.83 -70.17 63.32
N HIS A 203 -8.05 -69.70 64.29
CA HIS A 203 -6.87 -68.84 64.05
C HIS A 203 -5.66 -69.65 63.59
N ALA A 204 -4.85 -69.07 62.70
CA ALA A 204 -3.65 -69.73 62.21
C ALA A 204 -2.54 -69.72 63.27
N VAL A 205 -1.97 -70.89 63.55
CA VAL A 205 -0.88 -71.07 64.52
C VAL A 205 0.45 -71.11 63.76
N HIS A 206 1.37 -70.21 64.11
CA HIS A 206 2.62 -70.00 63.36
C HIS A 206 3.87 -70.63 64.01
N ALA A 207 3.84 -70.94 65.31
CA ALA A 207 4.97 -71.52 66.03
C ALA A 207 4.55 -72.75 66.86
N ALA A 208 5.40 -73.78 66.86
CA ALA A 208 5.17 -74.99 67.65
C ALA A 208 5.17 -74.74 69.17
N ALA A 209 5.77 -73.63 69.63
CA ALA A 209 5.79 -73.23 71.03
C ALA A 209 4.40 -72.80 71.55
N ASP A 210 3.52 -72.38 70.65
CA ASP A 210 2.18 -71.87 70.98
C ASP A 210 1.13 -73.00 71.10
N ILE A 211 1.55 -74.26 70.90
CA ILE A 211 0.70 -75.45 70.95
C ILE A 211 0.93 -76.17 72.29
N GLY A 212 -0.11 -76.22 73.12
CA GLY A 212 -0.10 -76.98 74.38
C GLY A 212 -0.27 -78.49 74.19
N PRO A 213 0.27 -79.34 75.08
CA PRO A 213 0.09 -80.79 75.01
C PRO A 213 -1.40 -81.16 75.16
N GLY A 214 -1.94 -81.96 74.25
CA GLY A 214 -3.36 -82.33 74.17
C GLY A 214 -4.26 -81.36 73.38
N ALA A 215 -3.71 -80.27 72.83
CA ALA A 215 -4.50 -79.30 72.05
C ALA A 215 -5.05 -79.92 70.76
N ARG A 216 -6.33 -79.64 70.45
CA ARG A 216 -6.98 -80.00 69.18
C ARG A 216 -6.63 -78.97 68.12
N LEU A 217 -6.06 -79.43 67.02
CA LEU A 217 -5.65 -78.63 65.88
C LEU A 217 -6.45 -79.07 64.65
N ASN A 218 -6.73 -78.13 63.77
CA ASN A 218 -7.32 -78.43 62.47
C ASN A 218 -6.28 -78.15 61.38
N LEU A 219 -5.86 -79.21 60.69
CA LEU A 219 -4.90 -79.15 59.61
C LEU A 219 -5.66 -79.03 58.30
N GLU A 220 -5.53 -77.88 57.63
CA GLU A 220 -6.08 -77.68 56.30
C GLU A 220 -5.00 -78.02 55.27
N PHE A 221 -5.28 -79.04 54.44
CA PHE A 221 -4.47 -79.48 53.32
C PHE A 221 -5.12 -79.01 52.00
N ALA A 222 -4.49 -79.29 50.87
CA ALA A 222 -5.00 -78.90 49.55
C ALA A 222 -6.32 -79.61 49.17
N ASP A 223 -6.53 -80.81 49.69
CA ASP A 223 -7.61 -81.75 49.35
C ASP A 223 -8.70 -81.84 50.43
N GLY A 224 -8.44 -81.37 51.64
CA GLY A 224 -9.41 -81.43 52.73
C GLY A 224 -8.88 -80.91 54.07
N ARG A 225 -9.71 -81.03 55.10
CA ARG A 225 -9.37 -80.66 56.48
C ARG A 225 -9.36 -81.90 57.36
N VAL A 226 -8.35 -82.02 58.21
CA VAL A 226 -8.16 -83.16 59.11
C VAL A 226 -7.88 -82.65 60.52
N GLY A 227 -8.60 -83.19 61.50
CA GLY A 227 -8.35 -82.90 62.92
C GLY A 227 -7.11 -83.66 63.42
N ALA A 228 -6.24 -82.98 64.15
CA ALA A 228 -5.06 -83.54 64.79
C ALA A 228 -5.02 -83.16 66.27
N THR A 229 -4.42 -83.98 67.12
CA THR A 229 -4.19 -83.67 68.54
C THR A 229 -2.69 -83.72 68.84
N ALA A 230 -2.17 -82.68 69.52
CA ALA A 230 -0.74 -82.60 69.87
C ALA A 230 -0.39 -83.60 70.98
N ASP A 231 0.54 -84.52 70.70
CA ASP A 231 1.01 -85.50 71.68
C ASP A 231 2.12 -84.92 72.59
N ALA A 232 2.37 -85.53 73.75
CA ALA A 232 3.15 -84.93 74.83
C ALA A 232 4.69 -84.98 74.67
N ASP A 233 5.22 -85.58 73.60
CA ASP A 233 6.66 -85.80 73.41
C ASP A 233 7.32 -84.64 72.64
N ARG A 234 8.17 -83.88 73.35
CA ARG A 234 8.79 -82.62 72.91
C ARG A 234 10.26 -82.83 72.54
N PRO A 235 10.69 -82.66 71.27
CA PRO A 235 12.10 -82.49 70.95
C PRO A 235 12.57 -81.08 71.34
N ALA A 236 13.72 -80.99 72.00
CA ALA A 236 14.33 -79.76 72.46
C ALA A 236 14.66 -78.79 71.31
N ALA A 237 14.42 -77.51 71.55
CA ALA A 237 14.69 -76.40 70.63
C ALA A 237 16.18 -76.34 70.22
N ALA A 238 16.45 -76.36 68.91
CA ALA A 238 17.76 -76.05 68.36
C ALA A 238 17.92 -74.53 68.18
N SER A 239 19.00 -74.00 68.75
CA SER A 239 19.40 -72.58 68.71
C SER A 239 19.66 -72.06 67.29
N PRO A 240 19.36 -70.77 66.99
CA PRO A 240 19.56 -70.22 65.66
C PRO A 240 21.05 -69.96 65.37
N GLN A 241 21.60 -70.64 64.37
CA GLN A 241 22.93 -70.36 63.80
C GLN A 241 22.93 -69.06 63.00
N ALA A 242 24.06 -68.36 63.10
CA ALA A 242 24.33 -67.02 62.63
C ALA A 242 24.17 -66.84 61.10
N ARG A 243 23.58 -65.69 60.73
CA ARG A 243 23.50 -65.16 59.37
C ARG A 243 24.90 -64.88 58.81
N PRO A 244 25.22 -65.26 57.56
CA PRO A 244 26.34 -64.66 56.86
C PRO A 244 26.03 -63.19 56.53
N VAL A 245 27.07 -62.41 56.72
CA VAL A 245 27.12 -60.95 56.79
C VAL A 245 26.85 -60.32 55.43
N ALA A 246 26.12 -59.20 55.48
CA ALA A 246 25.86 -58.31 54.36
C ALA A 246 27.15 -57.86 53.66
N SER A 247 27.18 -57.99 52.33
CA SER A 247 28.12 -57.26 51.47
C SER A 247 27.51 -55.91 51.09
N GLU A 248 28.32 -54.87 51.29
CA GLU A 248 27.97 -53.45 51.13
C GLU A 248 27.55 -53.07 49.69
N PRO A 249 26.70 -52.05 49.53
CA PRO A 249 26.30 -51.53 48.23
C PRO A 249 27.39 -50.62 47.64
N LYS A 250 27.85 -50.97 46.43
CA LYS A 250 28.76 -50.16 45.61
C LYS A 250 28.02 -48.91 45.07
N PRO A 251 28.66 -47.71 45.03
CA PRO A 251 27.94 -46.46 44.81
C PRO A 251 27.41 -46.27 43.38
N ALA A 252 26.33 -45.50 43.31
CA ALA A 252 25.55 -45.12 42.14
C ALA A 252 26.40 -44.56 40.99
N ALA A 253 26.33 -45.24 39.83
CA ALA A 253 26.72 -44.66 38.56
C ALA A 253 25.66 -43.64 38.10
N GLN A 254 26.15 -42.47 37.73
CA GLN A 254 25.42 -41.25 37.42
C GLN A 254 24.40 -41.44 36.28
N ARG A 255 23.24 -40.81 36.47
CA ARG A 255 22.26 -40.54 35.41
C ARG A 255 22.96 -39.79 34.26
N ARG A 256 23.02 -40.39 33.08
CA ARG A 256 23.26 -39.63 31.84
C ARG A 256 22.04 -38.74 31.61
N ALA A 257 22.22 -37.44 31.83
CA ALA A 257 21.32 -36.42 31.33
C ALA A 257 21.26 -36.54 29.80
N THR A 258 20.07 -36.86 29.29
CA THR A 258 19.68 -36.56 27.91
C THR A 258 19.77 -35.05 27.70
N LYS A 259 20.67 -34.61 26.81
CA LYS A 259 20.61 -33.25 26.25
C LYS A 259 19.27 -33.07 25.53
N PRO A 260 18.53 -31.97 25.76
CA PRO A 260 17.42 -31.62 24.89
C PRO A 260 17.96 -31.25 23.50
N VAL A 261 17.17 -31.65 22.52
CA VAL A 261 17.32 -31.36 21.10
C VAL A 261 17.25 -29.84 20.90
N ASP A 262 18.31 -29.25 20.35
CA ASP A 262 18.27 -27.91 19.78
C ASP A 262 17.73 -28.03 18.35
N GLN A 263 16.41 -27.95 18.22
CA GLN A 263 15.72 -27.77 16.96
C GLN A 263 15.88 -26.31 16.55
N GLY A 264 16.96 -26.00 15.84
CA GLY A 264 17.13 -24.75 15.13
C GLY A 264 16.02 -24.59 14.08
N SER A 265 15.17 -23.60 14.30
CA SER A 265 14.24 -23.05 13.32
C SER A 265 15.01 -22.25 12.27
N LEU A 266 14.80 -22.58 11.00
CA LEU A 266 15.00 -21.70 9.83
C LEU A 266 13.71 -21.84 9.01
N PHE A 267 12.68 -21.02 9.26
CA PHE A 267 12.42 -19.76 8.54
C PHE A 267 13.62 -19.06 7.92
#